data_AF-A0A7R8X5H0-F1
#
_entry.id   AF-A0A7R8X5H0-F1
#
_cell.length_a   1.000
_cell.length_b   1.000
_cell.length_c   1.000
_cell.angle_alpha   90.00
_cell.angle_beta   90.00
_cell.angle_gamma   90.00
#
_symmetry.space_group_name_H-M   'P 1'
#
loop_
_entity.id
_entity.type
_entity.pdbx_description
1 polymer ?
#
loop_
_entity_poly.entity_id
_entity_poly.type
_entity_poly.pdbx_seq_one_letter_code
_entity_poly.pdbx_strand_id
1 'polypeptide(L)'
;MKTPGNPRKFPAVTRMGGVVGLLARWKGSIYKLIGLDIFIWLLFFYIFNCLYRFLLDANQRRPSEYLKRILNSYGSGNANVPSVFQKVVVYCRDFNKNIPLTFVLGFYVTTVLNRWWGLWGTLPWPDDVIHYLTTYLRGQVPEIMSARCNP
;
A
#
# COMPACT_ATOMS: atom_id res chain seq x y z
N MET A 1 43.43 -27.04 -12.48
CA MET A 1 42.76 -25.81 -12.98
C MET A 1 41.78 -25.34 -11.91
N LYS A 2 42.03 -24.16 -11.32
CA LYS A 2 41.26 -23.60 -10.21
C LYS A 2 40.16 -22.72 -10.81
N THR A 3 38.90 -23.13 -10.71
CA THR A 3 37.75 -22.31 -11.14
C THR A 3 37.72 -21.01 -10.32
N PRO A 4 37.62 -19.82 -10.93
CA PRO A 4 37.60 -18.57 -10.19
C PRO A 4 36.32 -18.47 -9.36
N GLY A 5 36.50 -18.30 -8.05
CA GLY A 5 35.41 -18.05 -7.10
C GLY A 5 34.70 -16.74 -7.43
N ASN A 6 33.37 -16.81 -7.52
CA ASN A 6 32.48 -15.68 -7.74
C ASN A 6 32.57 -14.65 -6.57
N PRO A 7 33.01 -13.40 -6.80
CA PRO A 7 33.32 -12.48 -5.70
C PRO A 7 32.12 -11.67 -5.16
N ARG A 8 30.86 -12.01 -5.45
CA ARG A 8 29.72 -11.23 -4.94
C ARG A 8 28.57 -12.09 -4.39
N LYS A 9 28.75 -12.61 -3.18
CA LYS A 9 27.64 -12.77 -2.24
C LYS A 9 27.82 -11.71 -1.16
N PHE A 10 27.18 -10.55 -1.33
CA PHE A 10 26.95 -9.67 -0.20
C PHE A 10 26.00 -10.42 0.74
N PRO A 11 26.40 -10.79 1.96
CA PRO A 11 25.42 -11.24 2.93
C PRO A 11 24.54 -10.03 3.22
N ALA A 12 23.26 -10.10 2.83
CA ALA A 12 22.28 -9.13 3.28
C ALA A 12 22.15 -9.32 4.80
N VAL A 13 22.95 -8.57 5.57
CA VAL A 13 22.85 -8.57 7.03
C VAL A 13 21.52 -7.91 7.36
N THR A 14 20.55 -8.71 7.80
CA THR A 14 19.29 -8.24 8.37
C THR A 14 19.58 -7.57 9.71
N ARG A 15 20.04 -6.31 9.66
CA ARG A 15 20.04 -5.44 10.84
C ARG A 15 18.60 -5.25 11.28
N MET A 16 18.36 -5.39 12.59
CA MET A 16 17.04 -5.32 13.23
C MET A 16 16.31 -3.97 13.01
N GLY A 17 16.97 -2.96 12.43
CA GLY A 17 16.39 -1.66 12.03
C GLY A 17 16.30 -1.40 10.51
N GLY A 18 16.63 -2.36 9.65
CA GLY A 18 16.68 -2.16 8.20
C GLY A 18 15.34 -1.77 7.57
N VAL A 19 14.23 -2.33 8.06
CA VAL A 19 12.87 -2.02 7.60
C VAL A 19 12.42 -0.60 7.99
N VAL A 20 12.88 -0.09 9.14
CA VAL A 20 12.53 1.25 9.63
C VAL A 20 13.17 2.32 8.73
N GLY A 21 14.42 2.11 8.32
CA GLY A 21 15.10 2.98 7.35
C GLY A 21 14.48 2.97 5.96
N LEU A 22 13.87 1.85 5.55
CA LEU A 22 13.14 1.75 4.28
C LEU A 22 11.80 2.50 4.32
N LEU A 23 11.10 2.50 5.46
CA LEU A 23 9.86 3.26 5.63
C LEU A 23 10.12 4.78 5.53
N ALA A 24 11.23 5.27 6.08
CA ALA A 24 11.58 6.68 6.09
C ALA A 24 12.04 7.23 4.71
N ARG A 25 12.16 6.39 3.68
CA ARG A 25 12.60 6.81 2.35
C ARG A 25 11.45 7.50 1.60
N TRP A 26 11.63 8.77 1.23
CA TRP A 26 10.58 9.61 0.62
C TRP A 26 10.25 9.28 -0.85
N LYS A 27 11.26 8.99 -1.70
CA LYS A 27 11.02 8.66 -3.11
C LYS A 27 10.41 7.26 -3.25
N GLY A 28 9.20 7.19 -3.80
CA GLY A 28 8.44 5.94 -3.99
C GLY A 28 7.79 5.41 -2.71
N SER A 29 7.71 6.23 -1.66
CA SER A 29 7.11 5.83 -0.40
C SER A 29 5.60 5.64 -0.49
N ILE A 30 5.09 4.70 0.29
CA ILE A 30 3.66 4.46 0.50
C ILE A 30 2.94 5.74 0.96
N TYR A 31 3.62 6.59 1.76
CA TYR A 31 3.03 7.85 2.25
C TYR A 31 2.68 8.84 1.13
N LYS A 32 3.40 8.83 0.00
CA LYS A 32 3.07 9.68 -1.14
C LYS A 32 1.83 9.18 -1.89
N LEU A 33 1.61 7.86 -1.88
CA LEU A 33 0.47 7.23 -2.53
C LEU A 33 -0.82 7.40 -1.70
N ILE A 34 -0.74 7.19 -0.38
CA ILE A 34 -1.89 7.18 0.53
C ILE A 34 -2.16 8.57 1.15
N GLY A 35 -1.24 9.52 1.01
CA GLY A 35 -1.33 10.83 1.66
C GLY A 35 -2.60 11.61 1.35
N LEU A 36 -3.08 11.56 0.10
CA LEU A 36 -4.31 12.23 -0.30
C LEU A 36 -5.55 11.55 0.28
N ASP A 37 -5.57 10.21 0.31
CA ASP A 37 -6.66 9.45 0.92
C ASP A 37 -6.76 9.72 2.43
N ILE A 38 -5.62 9.78 3.13
CA ILE A 38 -5.56 10.15 4.56
C ILE A 38 -6.05 11.57 4.78
N PHE A 39 -5.68 12.51 3.90
CA PHE A 39 -6.13 13.89 3.99
C PHE A 39 -7.65 14.02 3.80
N ILE A 40 -8.22 13.33 2.81
CA ILE A 40 -9.67 13.26 2.61
C ILE A 40 -10.36 12.65 3.82
N TRP A 41 -9.84 11.54 4.34
CA TRP A 41 -10.39 10.87 5.52
C TRP A 41 -10.38 11.77 6.76
N LEU A 42 -9.27 12.49 7.00
CA LEU A 42 -9.14 13.48 8.08
C LEU A 42 -10.15 14.62 7.91
N LEU A 43 -10.26 15.17 6.70
CA LEU A 43 -11.21 16.23 6.39
C LEU A 43 -12.63 15.77 6.72
N PHE A 44 -13.06 14.60 6.24
CA PHE A 44 -14.37 14.04 6.57
C PHE A 44 -14.52 13.85 8.07
N PHE A 45 -13.54 13.26 8.76
CA PHE A 45 -13.58 13.06 10.20
C PHE A 45 -13.78 14.37 10.95
N TYR A 46 -13.05 15.43 10.59
CA TYR A 46 -13.22 16.75 11.19
C TYR A 46 -14.55 17.41 10.83
N ILE A 47 -15.05 17.28 9.60
CA ILE A 47 -16.38 17.74 9.22
C ILE A 47 -17.46 17.05 10.06
N PHE A 48 -17.41 15.73 10.20
CA PHE A 48 -18.33 14.98 11.05
C PHE A 48 -18.22 15.39 12.53
N ASN A 49 -17.01 15.65 13.03
CA ASN A 49 -16.80 16.16 14.39
C ASN A 49 -17.35 17.58 14.58
N CYS A 50 -17.20 18.46 13.58
CA CYS A 50 -17.78 19.80 13.58
C CYS A 50 -19.31 19.72 13.53
N LEU A 51 -19.87 18.96 12.59
CA LEU A 51 -21.29 18.73 12.46
C LEU A 51 -21.88 18.15 13.75
N TYR A 52 -21.20 17.16 14.34
CA TYR A 52 -21.53 16.63 15.66
C TYR A 52 -21.49 17.74 16.72
N ARG A 53 -20.43 18.54 16.79
CA ARG A 53 -20.31 19.63 17.78
C ARG A 53 -21.34 20.73 17.62
N PHE A 54 -21.78 21.06 16.39
CA PHE A 54 -22.75 22.12 16.11
C PHE A 54 -24.20 21.63 16.27
N LEU A 55 -24.52 20.40 15.83
CA LEU A 55 -25.84 19.79 16.04
C LEU A 55 -26.08 19.41 17.50
N LEU A 56 -25.03 19.06 18.24
CA LEU A 56 -25.11 18.67 19.66
C LEU A 56 -24.94 19.85 20.64
N ASP A 57 -24.50 21.03 20.17
CA ASP A 57 -24.28 22.20 21.06
C ASP A 57 -25.58 22.81 21.58
N ALA A 58 -26.67 22.69 20.83
CA ALA A 58 -27.96 23.31 21.18
C ALA A 58 -28.66 22.66 22.39
N ASN A 59 -28.23 21.47 22.84
CA ASN A 59 -28.90 20.73 23.92
C ASN A 59 -27.93 19.97 24.84
N GLN A 60 -26.94 20.66 25.40
CA GLN A 60 -26.18 20.24 26.61
C GLN A 60 -25.02 19.21 26.38
N ARG A 61 -23.79 19.75 26.31
CA ARG A 61 -22.52 19.03 26.59
C ARG A 61 -22.49 18.63 28.08
N ARG A 62 -22.11 17.41 28.49
CA ARG A 62 -20.75 16.80 28.42
C ARG A 62 -20.81 15.24 28.35
N PRO A 63 -20.24 14.55 27.33
CA PRO A 63 -20.03 13.10 27.40
C PRO A 63 -18.54 12.73 27.56
N SER A 64 -18.11 12.30 28.76
CA SER A 64 -16.85 11.58 29.00
C SER A 64 -16.74 10.95 30.41
N GLU A 65 -16.73 9.62 30.49
CA GLU A 65 -15.63 8.75 31.03
C GLU A 65 -15.62 7.33 30.41
N TYR A 66 -15.21 7.12 29.19
CA TYR A 66 -15.58 7.76 27.95
C TYR A 66 -16.34 6.67 27.23
N LEU A 67 -17.56 6.89 26.73
CA LEU A 67 -18.32 5.71 26.31
C LEU A 67 -18.41 4.81 27.55
N LYS A 68 -19.14 5.27 28.58
CA LYS A 68 -18.66 5.24 29.97
C LYS A 68 -18.35 3.89 30.66
N ARG A 69 -18.37 2.78 29.93
CA ARG A 69 -19.48 1.83 29.91
C ARG A 69 -19.77 1.65 28.32
N ILE A 70 -20.05 0.50 27.66
CA ILE A 70 -20.45 0.46 26.18
C ILE A 70 -21.92 0.03 25.77
N LEU A 71 -23.06 0.67 26.09
CA LEU A 71 -23.76 0.54 27.39
C LEU A 71 -25.24 0.41 27.50
N ASN A 72 -25.72 -0.19 28.59
CA ASN A 72 -25.08 -1.32 29.27
C ASN A 72 -25.27 -2.43 28.25
N SER A 73 -24.22 -2.77 27.49
CA SER A 73 -24.24 -3.60 26.28
C SER A 73 -25.65 -3.98 25.78
N TYR A 74 -26.27 -3.15 24.95
CA TYR A 74 -27.55 -3.43 24.26
C TYR A 74 -28.87 -3.54 25.09
N GLY A 75 -28.92 -3.13 26.37
CA GLY A 75 -30.19 -2.96 27.11
C GLY A 75 -30.56 -1.50 27.40
N SER A 76 -31.56 -0.97 26.67
CA SER A 76 -32.18 0.38 26.75
C SER A 76 -32.16 1.07 28.13
N GLY A 77 -31.61 2.29 28.23
CA GLY A 77 -31.62 3.08 29.47
C GLY A 77 -31.17 4.52 29.23
N ASN A 78 -32.14 5.42 29.23
CA ASN A 78 -32.11 6.85 28.93
C ASN A 78 -30.96 7.66 29.58
N ALA A 79 -30.23 8.46 28.77
CA ALA A 79 -29.80 9.83 29.11
C ALA A 79 -29.12 10.52 27.90
N ASN A 80 -29.84 11.47 27.28
CA ASN A 80 -29.36 12.64 26.51
C ASN A 80 -28.25 12.41 25.44
N VAL A 81 -28.38 11.36 24.64
CA VAL A 81 -27.66 11.20 23.36
C VAL A 81 -28.67 11.28 22.21
N PRO A 82 -28.37 11.94 21.07
CA PRO A 82 -29.28 11.96 19.93
C PRO A 82 -29.51 10.54 19.41
N SER A 83 -30.77 10.10 19.45
CA SER A 83 -31.20 8.74 19.10
C SER A 83 -30.80 8.30 17.68
N VAL A 84 -30.65 9.26 16.76
CA VAL A 84 -30.22 9.00 15.38
C VAL A 84 -28.74 8.61 15.31
N PHE A 85 -27.88 9.32 16.05
CA PHE A 85 -26.44 9.06 16.04
C PHE A 85 -26.11 7.69 16.64
N GLN A 86 -26.79 7.31 17.72
CA GLN A 86 -26.61 6.00 18.35
C GLN A 86 -26.91 4.85 17.38
N LYS A 87 -27.98 4.96 16.59
CA LYS A 87 -28.34 3.96 15.56
C LYS A 87 -27.28 3.86 14.46
N VAL A 88 -26.76 4.99 14.01
CA VAL A 88 -25.72 5.04 12.96
C VAL A 88 -24.42 4.41 13.45
N VAL A 89 -23.96 4.73 14.66
CA VAL A 89 -22.72 4.17 15.21
C VAL A 89 -22.83 2.65 15.43
N VAL A 90 -23.97 2.17 15.93
CA VAL A 90 -24.23 0.74 16.10
C VAL A 90 -24.26 0.01 14.75
N TYR A 91 -24.95 0.57 13.75
CA TYR A 91 -24.99 0.02 12.40
C TYR A 91 -23.61 -0.08 11.76
N CYS A 92 -22.81 1.00 11.83
CA CYS A 92 -21.46 1.02 11.28
C CYS A 92 -20.53 0.00 11.98
N ARG A 93 -20.69 -0.21 13.29
CA ARG A 93 -19.91 -1.20 14.04
C ARG A 93 -20.25 -2.62 13.61
N ASP A 94 -21.52 -2.93 13.45
CA ASP A 94 -21.97 -4.28 13.07
C ASP A 94 -21.65 -4.56 11.60
N PHE A 95 -21.73 -3.56 10.72
CA PHE A 95 -21.26 -3.67 9.33
C PHE A 95 -19.74 -3.91 9.23
N ASN A 96 -18.94 -3.24 10.07
CA ASN A 96 -17.48 -3.41 10.06
C ASN A 96 -17.05 -4.82 10.54
N LYS A 97 -17.81 -5.44 11.46
CA LYS A 97 -17.55 -6.82 11.92
C LYS A 97 -17.83 -7.89 10.87
N ASN A 98 -18.74 -7.64 9.93
CA ASN A 98 -19.24 -8.65 9.00
C ASN A 98 -18.41 -8.77 7.71
N ILE A 99 -17.44 -7.87 7.47
CA ILE A 99 -16.63 -7.89 6.25
C ILE A 99 -15.16 -8.08 6.65
N PRO A 100 -14.55 -9.26 6.41
CA PRO A 100 -13.11 -9.44 6.62
C PRO A 100 -12.35 -8.73 5.49
N LEU A 101 -12.27 -7.39 5.57
CA LEU A 101 -11.56 -6.55 4.61
C LEU A 101 -10.10 -6.96 4.46
N THR A 102 -9.48 -7.40 5.55
CA THR A 102 -8.10 -7.90 5.55
C THR A 102 -7.93 -9.15 4.70
N PHE A 103 -8.91 -10.06 4.72
CA PHE A 103 -8.88 -11.28 3.92
C PHE A 103 -9.04 -10.98 2.43
N VAL A 104 -10.04 -10.18 2.06
CA VAL A 104 -10.29 -9.81 0.66
C VAL A 104 -9.14 -8.99 0.09
N LEU A 105 -8.60 -8.04 0.86
CA LEU A 105 -7.43 -7.25 0.46
C LEU A 105 -6.20 -8.14 0.26
N GLY A 106 -6.00 -9.13 1.13
CA GLY A 106 -4.93 -10.12 0.96
C GLY A 106 -5.04 -10.87 -0.35
N PHE A 107 -6.21 -11.44 -0.65
CA PHE A 107 -6.46 -12.13 -1.92
C PHE A 107 -6.29 -11.21 -3.14
N TYR A 108 -6.78 -9.97 -3.05
CA TYR A 108 -6.68 -8.97 -4.11
C TYR A 108 -5.22 -8.63 -4.41
N VAL A 109 -4.43 -8.28 -3.39
CA VAL A 109 -3.02 -7.92 -3.55
C VAL A 109 -2.21 -9.10 -4.09
N THR A 110 -2.43 -10.32 -3.60
CA THR A 110 -1.75 -11.52 -4.12
C THR A 110 -2.02 -11.73 -5.61
N THR A 111 -3.28 -11.56 -6.05
CA THR A 111 -3.62 -11.70 -7.48
C THR A 111 -2.95 -10.63 -8.34
N VAL A 112 -2.95 -9.37 -7.88
CA VAL A 112 -2.30 -8.25 -8.58
C VAL A 112 -0.79 -8.48 -8.69
N LEU A 113 -0.14 -8.91 -7.61
CA LEU A 113 1.30 -9.20 -7.60
C LEU A 113 1.67 -10.34 -8.55
N ASN A 114 0.88 -11.41 -8.58
CA ASN A 114 1.11 -12.54 -9.49
C ASN A 114 1.04 -12.10 -10.96
N ARG A 115 0.06 -11.26 -11.31
CA ARG A 115 -0.06 -10.71 -12.67
C ARG A 115 1.08 -9.77 -13.01
N TRP A 116 1.43 -8.88 -12.09
CA TRP A 116 2.54 -7.94 -12.26
C TRP A 116 3.85 -8.70 -12.49
N TRP A 117 4.15 -9.70 -11.67
CA TRP A 117 5.34 -10.52 -11.85
C TRP A 117 5.31 -11.32 -13.15
N GLY A 118 4.14 -11.83 -13.56
CA GLY A 118 3.95 -12.45 -14.86
C GLY A 118 4.33 -11.51 -16.01
N LEU A 119 3.90 -10.24 -15.94
CA LEU A 119 4.27 -9.22 -16.92
C LEU A 119 5.79 -8.94 -16.93
N TRP A 120 6.41 -8.81 -15.75
CA TRP A 120 7.86 -8.61 -15.64
C TRP A 120 8.67 -9.79 -16.19
N GLY A 121 8.20 -11.02 -15.97
CA GLY A 121 8.85 -12.22 -16.48
C GLY A 121 8.77 -12.37 -18.01
N THR A 122 7.80 -11.71 -18.65
CA THR A 122 7.66 -11.73 -20.12
C THR A 122 8.41 -10.62 -20.83
N LEU A 123 8.98 -9.65 -20.11
CA LEU A 123 9.75 -8.58 -20.73
C LEU A 123 11.04 -9.18 -21.32
N PRO A 124 11.25 -9.16 -22.65
CA PRO A 124 12.48 -9.68 -23.22
C PRO A 124 13.64 -8.83 -22.73
N TRP A 125 14.59 -9.46 -22.03
CA TRP A 125 15.79 -8.76 -21.59
C TRP A 125 16.63 -8.42 -22.83
N PRO A 126 17.23 -7.23 -22.88
CA PRO A 126 18.10 -6.85 -24.00
C PRO A 126 19.24 -7.85 -24.18
N ASP A 127 19.65 -8.54 -23.12
CA ASP A 127 20.67 -9.60 -23.17
C ASP A 127 20.31 -10.74 -24.12
N ASP A 128 19.06 -11.21 -24.10
CA ASP A 128 18.60 -12.30 -25.00
C ASP A 128 18.59 -11.81 -26.45
N VAL A 129 18.05 -10.61 -26.70
CA VAL A 129 18.00 -10.00 -28.04
C VAL A 129 19.40 -9.78 -28.61
N ILE A 130 20.34 -9.30 -27.78
CA ILE A 130 21.74 -9.07 -28.17
C ILE A 130 22.44 -10.39 -28.46
N HIS A 131 22.15 -11.45 -27.70
CA HIS A 131 22.71 -12.78 -27.96
C HIS A 131 22.24 -13.34 -29.30
N TYR A 132 20.93 -13.28 -29.57
CA TYR A 132 20.39 -13.65 -30.87
C TYR A 132 21.02 -12.80 -31.99
N LEU A 133 21.04 -11.48 -31.85
CA LEU A 133 21.61 -10.57 -32.84
C LEU A 133 23.11 -10.82 -33.08
N THR A 134 23.90 -11.07 -32.04
CA THR A 134 25.33 -11.39 -32.20
C THR A 134 25.55 -12.73 -32.87
N THR A 135 24.69 -13.74 -32.67
CA THR A 135 24.78 -14.99 -33.45
C THR A 135 24.41 -14.80 -34.91
N TYR A 136 23.41 -13.97 -35.22
CA TYR A 136 23.01 -13.66 -36.60
C TYR A 136 24.04 -12.78 -37.34
N LEU A 137 24.67 -11.83 -36.65
CA LEU A 137 25.62 -10.88 -37.26
C LEU A 137 27.07 -11.39 -37.30
N ARG A 138 27.40 -12.51 -36.63
CA ARG A 138 28.72 -13.18 -36.71
C ARG A 138 28.95 -13.70 -38.14
N GLY A 139 29.40 -12.81 -39.00
CA GLY A 139 29.66 -13.06 -40.42
C GLY A 139 29.75 -11.76 -41.22
N GLN A 140 28.96 -10.74 -40.86
CA GLN A 140 28.93 -9.46 -41.58
C GLN A 140 29.71 -8.34 -40.87
N VAL A 141 30.08 -8.50 -39.61
CA VAL A 141 30.73 -7.44 -38.81
C VAL A 141 32.06 -6.94 -39.39
N PRO A 142 32.96 -7.79 -39.93
CA PRO A 142 34.19 -7.29 -40.54
C PRO A 142 33.90 -6.37 -41.73
N GLU A 143 32.93 -6.74 -42.57
CA GLU A 143 32.54 -6.04 -43.80
C GLU A 143 31.76 -4.74 -43.51
N ILE A 144 30.83 -4.77 -42.54
CA ILE A 144 30.05 -3.60 -42.12
C ILE A 144 30.90 -2.61 -41.31
N MET A 145 31.86 -3.08 -40.50
CA MET A 145 32.81 -2.20 -39.82
C MET A 145 33.83 -1.62 -40.80
N SER A 146 34.29 -2.37 -41.81
CA SER A 146 35.18 -1.83 -42.85
C SER A 146 34.49 -0.80 -43.75
N ALA A 147 33.21 -0.99 -44.08
CA ALA A 147 32.43 -0.03 -44.89
C ALA A 147 32.15 1.29 -44.16
N ARG A 148 32.16 1.27 -42.81
CA ARG A 148 31.97 2.47 -41.98
C ARG A 148 33.30 3.19 -41.68
N CYS A 149 34.44 2.51 -41.86
CA CYS A 149 35.79 3.04 -41.67
C CYS A 149 36.46 3.54 -42.96
N ASN A 150 35.78 3.46 -44.11
CA ASN A 150 36.28 4.05 -45.35
C ASN A 150 35.50 5.36 -45.62
N PRO A 151 36.16 6.55 -45.61
CA PRO A 151 35.51 7.82 -45.89
C PRO A 151 34.98 7.92 -47.34
#